data_AF-A0A971MYH4-F1
#
_entry.id   AF-A0A971MYH4-F1
#
_cell.length_a   1.000
_cell.length_b   1.000
_cell.length_c   1.000
_cell.angle_alpha   90.00
_cell.angle_beta   90.00
_cell.angle_gamma   90.00
#
_symmetry.space_group_name_H-M   'P 1'
#
loop_
_entity.id
_entity.type
_entity.pdbx_description
1 polymer ?
#
loop_
_entity_poly.entity_id
_entity_poly.type
_entity_poly.pdbx_seq_one_letter_code
_entity_poly.pdbx_strand_id
1 'polypeptide(L)'
;MESAIEQVSVSIINKYIQELKGYGGSAKTVSDGYHTFEELYYNRMILFSIILNTHKDISWKAKKHHDGTMFDEDSFICGIETPDGQYTYHYKLDYWDKFEVKELEYAPEYDGHKPKDITILFSLLK
;
A
#
# COMPACT_ATOMS: atom_id res chain seq x y z
N MET A 1 -20.24 -22.96 13.48
CA MET A 1 -19.17 -23.88 13.94
C MET A 1 -18.04 -23.90 12.91
N GLU A 2 -18.33 -24.10 11.63
CA GLU A 2 -17.35 -23.97 10.53
C GLU A 2 -16.61 -22.62 10.53
N SER A 3 -17.34 -21.50 10.67
CA SER A 3 -16.73 -20.17 10.72
C SER A 3 -15.78 -19.96 11.92
N ALA A 4 -16.03 -20.62 13.06
CA ALA A 4 -15.17 -20.49 14.23
C ALA A 4 -13.87 -21.30 14.05
N ILE A 5 -13.97 -22.48 13.46
CA ILE A 5 -12.80 -23.32 13.12
C ILE A 5 -11.93 -22.61 12.08
N GLU A 6 -12.55 -22.03 11.05
CA GLU A 6 -11.86 -21.25 10.02
C GLU A 6 -11.09 -20.06 10.61
N GLN A 7 -11.73 -19.27 11.49
CA GLN A 7 -11.07 -18.14 12.15
C GLN A 7 -9.88 -18.58 13.02
N VAL A 8 -10.02 -19.71 13.72
CA VAL A 8 -8.92 -20.31 14.48
C VAL A 8 -7.79 -20.72 13.53
N SER A 9 -8.09 -21.41 12.43
CA SER A 9 -7.09 -21.82 11.43
C SER A 9 -6.36 -20.63 10.82
N VAL A 10 -7.07 -19.57 10.43
CA VAL A 10 -6.47 -18.34 9.88
C VAL A 10 -5.57 -17.65 10.91
N SER A 11 -6.00 -17.59 12.17
CA SER A 11 -5.16 -16.99 13.23
C SER A 11 -3.83 -17.74 13.43
N ILE A 12 -3.85 -19.07 13.32
CA ILE A 12 -2.65 -19.92 13.42
C ILE A 12 -1.72 -19.67 12.24
N ILE A 13 -2.26 -19.60 11.02
CA ILE A 13 -1.48 -19.31 9.81
C ILE A 13 -0.82 -17.93 9.93
N ASN A 14 -1.57 -16.91 10.34
CA ASN A 14 -1.04 -15.56 10.51
C ASN A 14 0.10 -15.51 11.55
N LYS A 15 -0.04 -16.27 12.64
CA LYS A 15 1.03 -16.40 13.64
C LYS A 15 2.30 -16.99 13.02
N TYR A 16 2.19 -18.08 12.26
CA TYR A 16 3.35 -18.66 11.59
C TYR A 16 4.00 -17.69 10.58
N ILE A 17 3.18 -16.94 9.83
CA ILE A 17 3.70 -15.94 8.88
C ILE A 17 4.49 -14.85 9.61
N GLN A 18 4.05 -14.42 10.79
CA GLN A 18 4.76 -13.43 11.61
C GLN A 18 6.08 -14.00 12.16
N GLU A 19 6.08 -15.26 12.60
CA GLU A 19 7.26 -15.93 13.15
C GLU A 19 8.33 -16.28 12.10
N LEU A 20 7.96 -16.39 10.80
CA LEU A 20 8.88 -16.69 9.70
C LEU A 20 10.16 -15.85 9.73
N LYS A 21 10.06 -14.56 10.07
CA LYS A 21 11.22 -13.66 10.14
C LYS A 21 12.27 -14.13 11.16
N GLY A 22 11.83 -14.71 12.28
CA GLY A 22 12.72 -15.26 13.32
C GLY A 22 13.52 -16.48 12.85
N TYR A 23 13.06 -17.14 11.78
CA TYR A 23 13.73 -18.28 11.15
C TYR A 23 14.52 -17.89 9.90
N GLY A 24 14.67 -16.59 9.61
CA GLY A 24 15.31 -16.09 8.38
C GLY A 24 14.41 -16.17 7.14
N GLY A 25 13.13 -16.53 7.30
CA GLY A 25 12.13 -16.51 6.24
C GLY A 25 11.55 -15.11 6.01
N SER A 26 10.87 -14.93 4.88
CA SER A 26 10.21 -13.67 4.54
C SER A 26 8.75 -13.92 4.21
N ALA A 27 7.84 -13.13 4.77
CA ALA A 27 6.43 -13.18 4.40
C ALA A 27 6.22 -12.91 2.89
N LYS A 28 7.17 -12.24 2.23
CA LYS A 28 7.19 -12.00 0.79
C LYS A 28 7.07 -13.28 -0.04
N THR A 29 7.63 -14.40 0.43
CA THR A 29 7.63 -15.68 -0.29
C THR A 29 6.39 -16.54 0.00
N VAL A 30 5.51 -16.09 0.89
CA VAL A 30 4.24 -16.79 1.17
C VAL A 30 3.34 -16.66 -0.04
N SER A 31 2.73 -17.77 -0.45
CA SER A 31 1.87 -17.84 -1.63
C SER A 31 0.51 -18.44 -1.31
N ASP A 32 -0.51 -17.97 -2.02
CA ASP A 32 -1.86 -18.56 -2.04
C ASP A 32 -2.03 -19.67 -3.09
N GLY A 33 -0.94 -20.05 -3.79
CA GLY A 33 -0.92 -21.02 -4.88
C GLY A 33 -0.97 -20.39 -6.28
N TYR A 34 -1.29 -19.10 -6.40
CA TYR A 34 -1.29 -18.35 -7.65
C TYR A 34 -0.26 -17.22 -7.65
N HIS A 35 -0.15 -16.49 -6.54
CA HIS A 35 0.78 -15.40 -6.35
C HIS A 35 1.45 -15.48 -4.98
N THR A 36 2.66 -14.95 -4.91
CA THR A 36 3.32 -14.59 -3.66
C THR A 36 2.85 -13.23 -3.17
N PHE A 37 2.98 -12.95 -1.88
CA PHE A 37 2.68 -11.61 -1.35
C PHE A 37 3.55 -10.53 -1.99
N GLU A 38 4.80 -10.83 -2.34
CA GLU A 38 5.67 -9.90 -3.07
C GLU A 38 5.11 -9.55 -4.46
N GLU A 39 4.65 -10.54 -5.22
CA GLU A 39 4.02 -10.31 -6.53
C GLU A 39 2.74 -9.47 -6.40
N LEU A 40 1.91 -9.73 -5.39
CA LEU A 40 0.69 -8.93 -5.15
C LEU A 40 1.04 -7.47 -4.81
N TYR A 41 2.02 -7.23 -3.95
CA TYR A 41 2.46 -5.88 -3.62
C TYR A 41 3.09 -5.15 -4.81
N TYR A 42 3.87 -5.87 -5.63
CA TYR A 42 4.46 -5.32 -6.85
C TYR A 42 3.39 -4.96 -7.87
N ASN A 43 2.42 -5.85 -8.13
CA ASN A 43 1.31 -5.58 -9.04
C ASN A 43 0.50 -4.37 -8.58
N ARG A 44 0.17 -4.29 -7.28
CA ARG A 44 -0.52 -3.13 -6.70
C ARG A 44 0.25 -1.83 -6.91
N MET A 45 1.57 -1.85 -6.74
CA MET A 45 2.44 -0.70 -6.97
C MET A 45 2.38 -0.23 -8.43
N ILE A 46 2.51 -1.15 -9.39
CA ILE A 46 2.44 -0.83 -10.83
C ILE A 46 1.06 -0.26 -11.19
N LEU A 47 -0.02 -0.91 -10.77
CA LEU A 47 -1.37 -0.45 -11.07
C LEU A 47 -1.63 0.95 -10.48
N PHE A 48 -1.22 1.17 -9.24
CA PHE A 48 -1.39 2.48 -8.60
C PHE A 48 -0.51 3.56 -9.24
N SER A 49 0.73 3.23 -9.66
CA SER A 49 1.58 4.19 -10.38
C SER A 49 0.95 4.63 -11.69
N ILE A 50 0.29 3.72 -12.42
CA ILE A 50 -0.44 4.06 -13.65
C ILE A 50 -1.60 5.03 -13.36
N ILE A 51 -2.37 4.79 -12.30
CA ILE A 51 -3.46 5.69 -11.89
C ILE A 51 -2.90 7.09 -11.58
N LEU A 52 -1.89 7.17 -10.71
CA LEU A 52 -1.30 8.44 -10.31
C LEU A 52 -0.69 9.21 -11.49
N ASN A 53 0.00 8.52 -12.39
CA ASN A 53 0.55 9.12 -13.60
C ASN A 53 -0.51 9.58 -14.61
N THR A 54 -1.72 9.02 -14.54
CA THR A 54 -2.85 9.43 -15.41
C THR A 54 -3.55 10.67 -14.84
N HIS A 55 -3.58 10.83 -13.52
CA HIS A 55 -4.25 11.92 -12.81
C HIS A 55 -3.24 12.85 -12.12
N LYS A 56 -2.24 13.35 -12.87
CA LYS A 56 -1.08 14.08 -12.32
C LYS A 56 -1.45 15.37 -11.59
N ASP A 57 -2.58 15.97 -11.92
CA ASP A 57 -3.09 17.22 -11.36
C ASP A 57 -3.60 17.08 -9.92
N ILE A 58 -4.07 15.88 -9.56
CA ILE A 58 -4.57 15.55 -8.22
C ILE A 58 -3.73 14.49 -7.50
N SER A 59 -2.59 14.11 -8.09
CA SER A 59 -1.68 13.09 -7.55
C SER A 59 -0.36 13.67 -7.07
N TRP A 60 0.23 13.04 -6.06
CA TRP A 60 1.44 13.52 -5.42
C TRP A 60 2.29 12.38 -4.84
N LYS A 61 3.57 12.68 -4.57
CA LYS A 61 4.50 11.83 -3.82
C LYS A 61 5.34 12.65 -2.85
N ALA A 62 5.71 12.07 -1.72
CA ALA A 62 6.53 12.71 -0.69
C ALA A 62 7.42 11.67 0.02
N LYS A 63 8.61 12.07 0.45
CA LYS A 63 9.50 11.21 1.25
C LYS A 63 9.16 11.19 2.74
N LYS A 64 8.27 12.08 3.18
CA LYS A 64 7.88 12.25 4.58
C LYS A 64 6.38 12.40 4.71
N HIS A 65 5.84 11.89 5.82
CA HIS A 65 4.48 12.18 6.27
C HIS A 65 4.32 13.66 6.61
N HIS A 66 3.08 14.09 6.89
CA HIS A 66 2.76 15.46 7.28
C HIS A 66 3.58 15.99 8.47
N ASP A 67 3.87 15.11 9.44
CA ASP A 67 4.63 15.43 10.66
C ASP A 67 6.16 15.39 10.47
N GLY A 68 6.63 15.13 9.24
CA GLY A 68 8.05 15.02 8.92
C GLY A 68 8.69 13.66 9.19
N THR A 69 7.91 12.66 9.62
CA THR A 69 8.39 11.29 9.86
C THR A 69 8.21 10.38 8.64
N MET A 70 8.74 9.15 8.71
CA MET A 70 8.46 8.05 7.78
C MET A 70 8.63 6.72 8.54
N PHE A 71 7.93 5.67 8.14
CA PHE A 71 8.01 4.37 8.82
C PHE A 71 9.40 3.73 8.75
N ASP A 72 10.11 3.94 7.64
CA ASP A 72 11.50 3.54 7.46
C ASP A 72 12.22 4.52 6.51
N GLU A 73 13.55 4.52 6.54
CA GLU A 73 14.39 5.47 5.77
C GLU A 73 14.35 5.22 4.26
N ASP A 74 13.98 4.01 3.83
CA ASP A 74 14.01 3.56 2.43
C ASP A 74 12.62 3.55 1.77
N SER A 75 11.66 4.29 2.33
CA SER A 75 10.29 4.37 1.81
C SER A 75 9.86 5.79 1.48
N PHE A 76 8.84 5.87 0.65
CA PHE A 76 8.10 7.09 0.38
C PHE A 76 6.60 6.82 0.42
N ILE A 77 5.82 7.89 0.47
CA ILE A 77 4.37 7.87 0.38
C ILE A 77 3.92 8.55 -0.92
N CYS A 78 2.92 7.99 -1.57
CA CYS A 78 2.25 8.61 -2.70
C CYS A 78 0.73 8.52 -2.53
N GLY A 79 0.03 9.45 -3.14
CA GLY A 79 -1.41 9.54 -2.99
C GLY A 79 -2.09 10.30 -4.10
N ILE A 80 -3.41 10.21 -4.08
CA ILE A 80 -4.32 10.91 -4.97
C ILE A 80 -5.48 11.49 -4.16
N GLU A 81 -5.82 12.75 -4.43
CA GLU A 81 -6.96 13.45 -3.83
C GLU A 81 -8.19 13.28 -4.74
N THR A 82 -9.01 12.28 -4.46
CA THR A 82 -10.21 12.01 -5.26
C THR A 82 -11.40 12.85 -4.76
N PRO A 83 -12.47 13.01 -5.56
CA PRO A 83 -13.70 13.67 -5.10
C PRO A 83 -14.32 13.06 -3.83
N ASP A 84 -14.13 11.75 -3.61
CA ASP A 84 -14.71 11.03 -2.48
C ASP A 84 -13.71 10.85 -1.31
N GLY A 85 -12.50 11.39 -1.40
CA GLY A 85 -11.47 11.33 -0.35
C GLY A 85 -10.06 11.01 -0.85
N GLN A 86 -9.10 11.00 0.06
CA GLN A 86 -7.71 10.67 -0.24
C GLN A 86 -7.53 9.15 -0.29
N TYR A 87 -6.57 8.69 -1.11
CA TYR A 87 -6.06 7.34 -0.98
C TYR A 87 -4.54 7.29 -1.18
N THR A 88 -3.83 6.61 -0.28
CA THR A 88 -2.36 6.62 -0.24
C THR A 88 -1.74 5.23 -0.08
N TYR A 89 -0.50 5.09 -0.53
CA TYR A 89 0.33 3.91 -0.30
C TYR A 89 1.78 4.27 -0.01
N HIS A 90 2.44 3.42 0.77
CA HIS A 90 3.89 3.42 0.98
C HIS A 90 4.58 2.41 0.07
N TYR A 91 5.68 2.82 -0.54
CA TYR A 91 6.53 1.96 -1.36
C TYR A 91 8.01 2.26 -1.10
N LYS A 92 8.89 1.34 -1.50
CA LYS A 92 10.34 1.51 -1.42
C LYS A 92 10.83 2.56 -2.41
N LEU A 93 11.85 3.33 -2.02
CA LEU A 93 12.45 4.39 -2.83
C LEU A 93 12.94 3.92 -4.20
N ASP A 94 13.30 2.64 -4.35
CA ASP A 94 13.64 2.03 -5.64
C ASP A 94 12.54 2.17 -6.72
N TYR A 95 11.30 2.44 -6.29
CA TYR A 95 10.17 2.67 -7.19
C TYR A 95 9.81 4.15 -7.39
N TRP A 96 10.55 5.08 -6.80
CA TRP A 96 10.26 6.53 -6.84
C TRP A 96 10.01 7.06 -8.25
N ASP A 97 10.83 6.63 -9.21
CA ASP A 97 10.77 7.10 -10.60
C ASP A 97 9.60 6.51 -11.40
N LYS A 98 8.89 5.51 -10.86
CA LYS A 98 7.65 5.01 -11.48
C LYS A 98 6.47 5.97 -11.29
N PHE A 99 6.59 6.91 -10.36
CA PHE A 99 5.57 7.90 -10.02
C PHE A 99 6.02 9.27 -10.51
N GLU A 100 5.61 9.63 -11.72
CA GLU A 100 5.89 10.91 -12.37
C GLU A 100 4.82 11.96 -12.04
N VAL A 101 4.64 12.22 -10.74
CA VAL A 101 3.64 13.14 -10.18
C VAL A 101 4.31 14.21 -9.34
N LYS A 102 3.54 15.19 -8.87
CA LYS A 102 4.04 16.31 -8.07
C LYS A 102 4.77 15.81 -6.82
N GLU A 103 6.01 16.27 -6.64
CA GLU A 103 6.78 16.04 -5.42
C GLU A 103 6.41 17.09 -4.37
N LEU A 104 6.10 16.62 -3.15
CA LEU A 104 5.85 17.47 -1.99
C LEU A 104 6.96 17.29 -0.97
N GLU A 105 7.24 18.34 -0.19
CA GLU A 105 8.16 18.26 0.94
C GLU A 105 7.62 17.29 2.02
N TYR A 106 6.33 17.42 2.32
CA TYR A 106 5.58 16.56 3.23
C TYR A 106 4.26 16.12 2.58
N ALA A 107 3.82 14.90 2.89
CA ALA A 107 2.49 14.43 2.53
C ALA A 107 1.40 15.32 3.16
N PRO A 108 0.20 15.40 2.56
CA PRO A 108 -0.98 15.93 3.24
C PRO A 108 -1.28 15.15 4.54
N GLU A 109 -2.04 15.79 5.43
CA GLU A 109 -2.49 15.13 6.66
C GLU A 109 -3.36 13.91 6.34
N TYR A 110 -3.15 12.81 7.07
CA TYR A 110 -3.83 11.56 6.82
C TYR A 110 -5.30 11.64 7.26
N ASP A 111 -6.22 11.35 6.34
CA ASP A 111 -7.67 11.43 6.56
C ASP A 111 -8.28 10.20 7.28
N GLY A 112 -7.47 9.19 7.58
CA GLY A 112 -7.93 7.97 8.27
C GLY A 112 -8.46 6.86 7.35
N HIS A 113 -8.32 6.96 6.02
CA HIS A 113 -8.75 5.91 5.08
C HIS A 113 -8.09 4.55 5.35
N LYS A 114 -8.85 3.48 5.21
CA LYS A 114 -8.41 2.09 5.46
C LYS A 114 -8.33 1.30 4.17
N PRO A 115 -7.68 0.12 4.15
CA PRO A 115 -7.64 -0.74 2.96
C PRO A 115 -9.02 -1.11 2.39
N LYS A 116 -10.05 -1.17 3.23
CA LYS A 116 -11.44 -1.43 2.81
C LYS A 116 -12.08 -0.27 2.05
N ASP A 117 -11.50 0.92 2.11
CA ASP A 117 -12.01 2.15 1.48
C ASP A 117 -11.46 2.33 0.05
N ILE A 118 -10.78 1.32 -0.50
CA ILE A 118 -10.23 1.28 -1.86
C ILE A 118 -11.22 1.72 -2.96
N THR A 119 -12.53 1.52 -2.73
CA THR A 119 -13.59 1.90 -3.66
C THR A 119 -13.73 3.41 -3.86
N ILE A 120 -13.11 4.24 -3.01
CA ILE A 120 -13.02 5.70 -3.20
C ILE A 120 -12.43 6.05 -4.58
N LEU A 121 -11.52 5.21 -5.10
CA LEU A 121 -10.93 5.39 -6.43
C LEU A 121 -11.95 5.35 -7.58
N PHE A 122 -13.15 4.76 -7.39
CA PHE A 122 -14.19 4.81 -8.43
C PHE A 122 -14.68 6.23 -8.73
N SER A 123 -14.45 7.18 -7.82
CA SER A 123 -14.79 8.59 -8.05
C SER A 123 -13.96 9.24 -9.16
N LEU A 124 -12.84 8.64 -9.58
CA LEU A 124 -12.03 9.08 -10.73
C LEU A 124 -12.72 8.86 -12.08
N LEU A 125 -13.76 8.03 -12.12
CA LEU A 125 -14.53 7.72 -13.34
C LEU A 125 -15.79 8.57 -13.52
N LYS A 126 -16.05 9.49 -12.57
CA LYS A 126 -17.24 10.35 -12.56
C LYS A 126 -17.04 11.59 -13.43
#